data_AF-A0A1C2DNF1-F1
#
_entry.id   AF-A0A1C2DNF1-F1
#
_cell.length_a   1.000
_cell.length_b   1.000
_cell.length_c   1.000
_cell.angle_alpha   90.00
_cell.angle_beta   90.00
_cell.angle_gamma   90.00
#
_symmetry.space_group_name_H-M   'P 1'
#
loop_
_entity.id
_entity.type
_entity.pdbx_description
1 polymer ?
#
loop_
_entity_poly.entity_id
_entity_poly.type
_entity_poly.pdbx_seq_one_letter_code
_entity_poly.pdbx_strand_id
1 'polypeptide(L)'
;MAGTREPMLRPLVYKTLRGLKVAEYWLTARVAMALLAILRLLPPDRALSFIDRVTRKIGPMVGRHRVAIANIKEAYPDKSEAEIEKIASDMWGNMGRLAGEYVFLGQLFDYDPDAETPGRVEVIGKELFLKIRDEKKPHIFFTAHMGNFELLPVAAATFDLSVSALFRAPNNPYLAEYIFKTRAATMGELLASKNGVSFAMAQVLERGSNVGALVDQKFTNGVLSTFFGRQCQTSPLVPKLARQFECDVYPVFSVRLPGNRFRLTLCDKLDLPRNAAGQLDVAATVQLMNDTVEGWVRDDPGQWMWFHKRWQIRGRTR
;
A
#
# COMPACT_ATOMS: atom_id res chain seq x y z
N MET A 1 -24.78 -39.40 39.10
CA MET A 1 -25.03 -37.94 39.08
C MET A 1 -23.75 -37.22 39.49
N ALA A 2 -23.10 -36.51 38.57
CA ALA A 2 -22.11 -35.48 38.87
C ALA A 2 -22.02 -34.57 37.64
N GLY A 3 -22.80 -33.49 37.64
CA GLY A 3 -22.77 -32.47 36.59
C GLY A 3 -21.56 -31.55 36.78
N THR A 4 -20.60 -31.64 35.88
CA THR A 4 -19.52 -30.67 35.75
C THR A 4 -20.10 -29.35 35.23
N ARG A 5 -20.33 -28.39 36.13
CA ARG A 5 -20.60 -27.00 35.77
C ARG A 5 -19.33 -26.41 35.16
N GLU A 6 -19.32 -26.15 33.85
CA GLU A 6 -18.35 -25.22 33.26
C GLU A 6 -18.46 -23.86 33.98
N PRO A 7 -17.35 -23.17 34.30
CA PRO A 7 -17.41 -21.93 35.04
C PRO A 7 -18.02 -20.81 34.18
N MET A 8 -19.24 -20.39 34.52
CA MET A 8 -19.98 -19.22 34.03
C MET A 8 -19.20 -17.88 34.05
N LEU A 9 -17.98 -17.86 34.60
CA LEU A 9 -17.11 -16.69 34.68
C LEU A 9 -16.41 -16.35 33.35
N ARG A 10 -16.14 -17.32 32.47
CA ARG A 10 -15.45 -17.06 31.19
C ARG A 10 -16.25 -16.19 30.22
N PRO A 11 -17.58 -16.37 30.04
CA PRO A 11 -18.38 -15.54 29.13
C PRO A 11 -18.54 -14.09 29.60
N LEU A 12 -18.67 -13.85 30.90
CA LEU A 12 -18.85 -12.50 31.46
C LEU A 12 -17.55 -11.69 31.36
N VAL A 13 -16.41 -12.28 31.74
CA VAL A 13 -15.08 -11.67 31.56
C VAL A 13 -14.82 -11.39 30.08
N TYR A 14 -15.13 -12.33 29.19
CA TYR A 14 -15.02 -12.12 27.74
C TYR A 14 -15.91 -10.98 27.23
N LYS A 15 -17.18 -10.90 27.68
CA LYS A 15 -18.12 -9.83 27.29
C LYS A 15 -17.64 -8.47 27.79
N THR A 16 -17.14 -8.38 29.02
CA THR A 16 -16.59 -7.14 29.60
C THR A 16 -15.31 -6.72 28.90
N LEU A 17 -14.37 -7.63 28.66
CA LEU A 17 -13.14 -7.35 27.89
C LEU A 17 -13.45 -6.91 26.45
N ARG A 18 -14.46 -7.54 25.82
CA ARG A 18 -14.94 -7.12 24.50
C ARG A 18 -15.58 -5.74 24.55
N GLY A 19 -16.37 -5.42 25.57
CA GLY A 19 -16.96 -4.10 25.79
C GLY A 19 -15.92 -3.01 25.99
N LEU A 20 -14.89 -3.27 26.81
CA LEU A 20 -13.75 -2.37 27.01
C LEU A 20 -12.99 -2.13 25.70
N LYS A 21 -12.74 -3.18 24.91
CA LYS A 21 -12.07 -3.05 23.60
C LYS A 21 -12.90 -2.27 22.59
N VAL A 22 -14.23 -2.42 22.62
CA VAL A 22 -15.15 -1.61 21.78
C VAL A 22 -15.11 -0.15 22.21
N ALA A 23 -15.13 0.13 23.52
CA ALA A 23 -15.03 1.50 24.04
C ALA A 23 -13.67 2.14 23.72
N GLU A 24 -12.57 1.40 23.84
CA GLU A 24 -11.22 1.81 23.41
C GLU A 24 -11.19 2.16 21.93
N TYR A 25 -11.74 1.29 21.07
CA TYR A 25 -11.83 1.54 19.63
C TYR A 25 -12.70 2.75 19.32
N TRP A 26 -13.83 2.90 20.01
CA TRP A 26 -14.71 4.05 19.83
C TRP A 26 -14.00 5.36 20.22
N LEU A 27 -13.36 5.41 21.39
CA LEU A 27 -12.65 6.59 21.86
C LEU A 27 -11.49 6.94 20.95
N THR A 28 -10.67 5.96 20.59
CA THR A 28 -9.55 6.12 19.64
C THR A 28 -10.05 6.69 18.31
N ALA A 29 -11.17 6.17 17.79
CA ALA A 29 -11.75 6.66 16.56
C ALA A 29 -12.30 8.09 16.71
N ARG A 30 -12.91 8.45 17.84
CA ARG A 30 -13.42 9.81 18.08
C ARG A 30 -12.30 10.83 18.17
N VAL A 31 -11.23 10.50 18.89
CA VAL A 31 -10.03 11.35 18.96
C VAL A 31 -9.41 11.51 17.58
N ALA A 32 -9.23 10.41 16.84
CA ALA A 32 -8.70 10.46 15.48
C ALA A 32 -9.60 11.32 14.57
N MET A 33 -10.92 11.10 14.56
CA MET A 33 -11.85 11.90 13.76
C MET A 33 -11.85 13.38 14.14
N ALA A 34 -11.73 13.71 15.43
CA ALA A 34 -11.61 15.10 15.89
C ALA A 34 -10.31 15.75 15.38
N LEU A 35 -9.18 15.03 15.47
CA LEU A 35 -7.91 15.49 14.91
C LEU A 35 -8.01 15.68 13.39
N LEU A 36 -8.66 14.77 12.68
CA LEU A 36 -8.90 14.89 11.25
C LEU A 36 -9.79 16.10 10.92
N ALA A 37 -10.83 16.36 11.71
CA ALA A 37 -11.70 17.52 11.54
C ALA A 37 -10.94 18.84 11.78
N ILE A 38 -10.06 18.90 12.78
CA ILE A 38 -9.21 20.07 13.03
C ILE A 38 -8.22 20.26 11.87
N LEU A 39 -7.60 19.18 11.39
CA LEU A 39 -6.68 19.25 10.25
C LEU A 39 -7.37 19.81 9.01
N ARG A 40 -8.63 19.43 8.75
CA ARG A 40 -9.43 19.95 7.61
C ARG A 40 -9.66 21.46 7.62
N LEU A 41 -9.48 22.13 8.76
CA LEU A 41 -9.59 23.60 8.84
C LEU A 41 -8.32 24.30 8.31
N LEU A 42 -7.21 23.58 8.15
CA LEU A 42 -5.96 24.12 7.64
C LEU A 42 -5.85 23.94 6.11
N PRO A 43 -5.18 24.86 5.40
CA PRO A 43 -4.78 24.63 4.02
C PRO A 43 -3.95 23.33 3.90
N PRO A 44 -4.16 22.49 2.87
CA PRO A 44 -3.51 21.18 2.74
C PRO A 44 -2.00 21.24 2.95
N ASP A 45 -1.32 22.20 2.32
CA ASP A 45 0.14 22.29 2.42
C ASP A 45 0.64 22.57 3.83
N ARG A 46 -0.08 23.40 4.58
CA ARG A 46 0.27 23.71 5.98
C ARG A 46 0.01 22.50 6.87
N ALA A 47 -1.11 21.80 6.65
CA ALA A 47 -1.43 20.57 7.37
C ALA A 47 -0.36 19.50 7.12
N LEU A 48 0.00 19.24 5.85
CA LEU A 48 1.00 18.24 5.48
C LEU A 48 2.40 18.61 5.96
N SER A 49 2.78 19.89 5.91
CA SER A 49 4.07 20.37 6.44
C SER A 49 4.15 20.26 7.97
N PHE A 50 3.02 20.45 8.66
CA PHE A 50 2.94 20.19 10.10
C PHE A 50 3.09 18.70 10.40
N ILE A 51 2.35 17.85 9.69
CA ILE A 51 2.41 16.39 9.86
C ILE A 51 3.82 15.87 9.58
N ASP A 52 4.48 16.32 8.51
CA ASP A 52 5.86 15.95 8.20
C ASP A 52 6.81 16.27 9.37
N ARG A 53 6.80 17.51 9.87
CA ARG A 53 7.67 17.92 10.99
C ARG A 53 7.39 17.12 12.25
N VAL A 54 6.12 16.90 12.58
CA VAL A 54 5.73 16.12 13.74
C VAL A 54 6.19 14.68 13.60
N THR A 55 5.90 14.02 12.48
CA THR A 55 6.22 12.60 12.26
C THR A 55 7.72 12.34 12.18
N ARG A 56 8.52 13.26 11.63
CA ARG A 56 9.98 13.19 11.71
C ARG A 56 10.52 13.25 13.14
N LYS A 57 9.86 14.02 14.02
CA LYS A 57 10.26 14.19 15.42
C LYS A 57 9.80 13.02 16.31
N ILE A 58 8.57 12.56 16.15
CA ILE A 58 8.00 11.49 16.99
C ILE A 58 8.32 10.10 16.47
N GLY A 59 8.53 9.94 15.16
CA GLY A 59 8.79 8.66 14.49
C GLY A 59 9.93 7.88 15.15
N PRO A 60 11.08 8.51 15.45
CA PRO A 60 12.18 7.85 16.15
C PRO A 60 11.84 7.27 17.53
N MET A 61 10.84 7.82 18.21
CA MET A 61 10.38 7.35 19.52
C MET A 61 9.47 6.10 19.41
N VAL A 62 8.95 5.79 18.23
CA VAL A 62 8.07 4.64 18.02
C VAL A 62 8.90 3.36 17.90
N GLY A 63 8.52 2.28 18.60
CA GLY A 63 9.30 1.03 18.61
C GLY A 63 9.53 0.39 17.22
N ARG A 64 8.71 0.75 16.23
CA ARG A 64 8.86 0.35 14.83
C ARG A 64 10.03 1.05 14.10
N HIS A 65 10.53 2.16 14.61
CA HIS A 65 11.70 2.84 14.04
C HIS A 65 12.96 1.98 14.11
N ARG A 66 13.15 1.20 15.19
CA ARG A 66 14.26 0.24 15.29
C ARG A 66 14.25 -0.80 14.16
N VAL A 67 13.06 -1.20 13.71
CA VAL A 67 12.91 -2.09 12.55
C VAL A 67 13.32 -1.37 11.27
N ALA A 68 12.90 -0.11 11.09
CA ALA A 68 13.29 0.68 9.93
C ALA A 68 14.82 0.85 9.85
N ILE A 69 15.47 1.27 10.93
CA ILE A 69 16.93 1.44 10.99
C ILE A 69 17.65 0.12 10.67
N ALA A 70 17.26 -0.99 11.30
CA ALA A 70 17.87 -2.30 11.03
C ALA A 70 17.69 -2.72 9.56
N ASN A 71 16.53 -2.47 8.97
CA ASN A 71 16.28 -2.78 7.57
C ASN A 71 17.12 -1.91 6.62
N ILE A 72 17.23 -0.61 6.89
CA ILE A 72 18.01 0.33 6.06
C ILE A 72 19.50 -0.02 6.12
N LYS A 73 20.04 -0.30 7.31
CA LYS A 73 21.45 -0.73 7.48
C LYS A 73 21.80 -1.94 6.63
N GLU A 74 20.91 -2.91 6.63
CA GLU A 74 21.11 -4.15 5.90
C GLU A 74 20.90 -4.00 4.39
N ALA A 75 20.04 -3.07 3.97
CA ALA A 75 19.82 -2.75 2.56
C ALA A 75 20.93 -1.87 1.97
N TYR A 76 21.60 -1.08 2.82
CA TYR A 76 22.64 -0.12 2.45
C TYR A 76 23.85 -0.21 3.39
N PRO A 77 24.64 -1.29 3.33
CA PRO A 77 25.75 -1.51 4.25
C PRO A 77 26.85 -0.44 4.16
N ASP A 78 27.00 0.21 3.00
CA ASP A 78 28.02 1.23 2.76
C ASP A 78 27.62 2.63 3.21
N LYS A 79 26.37 2.83 3.67
CA LYS A 79 25.89 4.14 4.13
C LYS A 79 26.33 4.44 5.55
N SER A 80 26.67 5.69 5.79
CA SER A 80 26.96 6.19 7.13
C SER A 80 25.71 6.18 8.01
N GLU A 81 25.90 6.14 9.33
CA GLU A 81 24.80 6.22 10.31
C GLU A 81 23.93 7.46 10.10
N ALA A 82 24.53 8.59 9.71
CA ALA A 82 23.81 9.83 9.43
C ALA A 82 22.89 9.71 8.20
N GLU A 83 23.34 9.03 7.14
CA GLU A 83 22.51 8.76 5.96
C GLU A 83 21.37 7.78 6.28
N ILE A 84 21.64 6.75 7.07
CA ILE A 84 20.63 5.78 7.52
C ILE A 84 19.52 6.48 8.32
N GLU A 85 19.89 7.33 9.27
CA GLU A 85 18.94 8.12 10.06
C GLU A 85 18.17 9.13 9.20
N LYS A 86 18.83 9.72 8.21
CA LYS A 86 18.20 10.62 7.24
C LYS A 86 17.13 9.89 6.43
N ILE A 87 17.43 8.71 5.89
CA ILE A 87 16.46 7.86 5.16
C ILE A 87 15.28 7.51 6.08
N ALA A 88 15.54 7.10 7.32
CA ALA A 88 14.49 6.74 8.27
C ALA A 88 13.60 7.94 8.65
N SER A 89 14.19 9.12 8.81
CA SER A 89 13.46 10.37 9.03
C SER A 89 12.60 10.74 7.83
N ASP A 90 13.14 10.63 6.61
CA ASP A 90 12.42 10.88 5.37
C ASP A 90 11.23 9.93 5.21
N MET A 91 11.41 8.63 5.52
CA MET A 91 10.32 7.66 5.56
C MET A 91 9.22 8.10 6.52
N TRP A 92 9.57 8.50 7.74
CA TRP A 92 8.57 8.92 8.73
C TRP A 92 7.78 10.13 8.25
N GLY A 93 8.47 11.12 7.66
CA GLY A 93 7.82 12.26 7.02
C GLY A 93 6.88 11.83 5.89
N ASN A 94 7.31 10.88 5.04
CA ASN A 94 6.49 10.39 3.95
C ASN A 94 5.25 9.63 4.44
N MET A 95 5.41 8.68 5.36
CA MET A 95 4.31 7.87 5.89
C MET A 95 3.33 8.71 6.73
N GLY A 96 3.85 9.72 7.44
CA GLY A 96 3.04 10.71 8.13
C GLY A 96 2.15 11.48 7.15
N ARG A 97 2.77 12.08 6.12
CA ARG A 97 2.04 12.80 5.08
C ARG A 97 1.03 11.93 4.37
N LEU A 98 1.36 10.70 3.98
CA LEU A 98 0.42 9.75 3.37
C LEU A 98 -0.88 9.63 4.19
N ALA A 99 -0.77 9.47 5.51
CA ALA A 99 -1.93 9.40 6.41
C ALA A 99 -2.74 10.71 6.46
N GLY A 100 -2.09 11.87 6.35
CA GLY A 100 -2.75 13.17 6.24
C GLY A 100 -3.40 13.41 4.88
N GLU A 101 -2.76 12.99 3.80
CA GLU A 101 -3.21 13.18 2.42
C GLU A 101 -4.50 12.45 2.13
N TYR A 102 -4.72 11.32 2.79
CA TYR A 102 -6.00 10.64 2.82
C TYR A 102 -7.19 11.55 3.11
N VAL A 103 -6.99 12.60 3.92
CA VAL A 103 -8.03 13.56 4.32
C VAL A 103 -8.27 14.61 3.25
N PHE A 104 -7.23 14.97 2.50
CA PHE A 104 -7.21 16.05 1.52
C PHE A 104 -7.21 15.55 0.09
N LEU A 105 -7.43 14.25 -0.15
CA LEU A 105 -7.17 13.62 -1.44
C LEU A 105 -7.91 14.30 -2.60
N GLY A 106 -9.17 14.70 -2.41
CA GLY A 106 -9.93 15.46 -3.43
C GLY A 106 -9.46 16.91 -3.66
N GLN A 107 -8.69 17.49 -2.74
CA GLN A 107 -8.01 18.78 -2.94
C GLN A 107 -6.59 18.59 -3.49
N LEU A 108 -6.00 17.42 -3.24
CA LEU A 108 -4.63 17.10 -3.63
C LEU A 108 -4.53 16.49 -5.03
N PHE A 109 -5.60 15.95 -5.57
CA PHE A 109 -5.62 15.45 -6.94
C PHE A 109 -6.24 16.51 -7.85
N ASP A 110 -5.40 17.28 -8.53
CA ASP A 110 -5.76 18.38 -9.42
C ASP A 110 -5.31 18.13 -10.87
N TYR A 111 -5.04 16.87 -11.21
CA TYR A 111 -4.62 16.50 -12.54
C TYR A 111 -5.80 16.59 -13.52
N ASP A 112 -5.60 17.38 -14.57
CA ASP A 112 -6.47 17.46 -15.72
C ASP A 112 -5.59 17.18 -16.97
N PRO A 113 -5.89 16.12 -17.75
CA PRO A 113 -5.10 15.76 -18.92
C PRO A 113 -5.11 16.81 -20.03
N ASP A 114 -6.06 17.76 -19.99
CA ASP A 114 -6.27 18.78 -21.02
C ASP A 114 -5.95 20.21 -20.52
N ALA A 115 -5.46 20.35 -19.28
CA ALA A 115 -5.09 21.65 -18.72
C ALA A 115 -3.84 22.26 -19.39
N GLU A 116 -3.90 23.58 -19.64
CA GLU A 116 -2.78 24.35 -20.21
C GLU A 116 -1.62 24.54 -19.23
N THR A 117 -1.89 24.47 -17.92
CA THR A 117 -0.88 24.66 -16.88
C THR A 117 -0.75 23.40 -16.00
N PRO A 118 0.47 22.94 -15.68
CA PRO A 118 0.65 21.78 -14.82
C PRO A 118 0.11 22.02 -13.41
N GLY A 119 -0.74 21.09 -12.94
CA GLY A 119 -1.14 21.00 -11.55
C GLY A 119 -0.05 20.47 -10.62
N ARG A 120 -0.45 20.11 -9.41
CA ARG A 120 0.46 19.48 -8.43
C ARG A 120 0.75 18.02 -8.75
N VAL A 121 -0.11 17.35 -9.50
CA VAL A 121 0.08 15.96 -9.94
C VAL A 121 0.60 15.92 -11.38
N GLU A 122 1.74 15.26 -11.57
CA GLU A 122 2.28 14.88 -12.87
C GLU A 122 1.92 13.42 -13.16
N VAL A 123 1.43 13.12 -14.36
CA VAL A 123 1.18 11.74 -14.81
C VAL A 123 2.09 11.41 -15.98
N ILE A 124 2.91 10.37 -15.82
CA ILE A 124 3.77 9.81 -16.86
C ILE A 124 3.14 8.50 -17.35
N GLY A 125 3.07 8.33 -18.67
CA GLY A 125 2.43 7.18 -19.31
C GLY A 125 0.94 7.39 -19.61
N LYS A 126 0.51 8.63 -19.89
CA LYS A 126 -0.88 8.98 -20.29
C LYS A 126 -1.38 8.09 -21.43
N GLU A 127 -0.53 7.83 -22.41
CA GLU A 127 -0.83 7.03 -23.59
C GLU A 127 -1.08 5.56 -23.22
N LEU A 128 -0.40 5.05 -22.20
CA LEU A 128 -0.62 3.68 -21.70
C LEU A 128 -1.97 3.56 -21.00
N PHE A 129 -2.39 4.56 -20.22
CA PHE A 129 -3.73 4.54 -19.61
C PHE A 129 -4.83 4.45 -20.68
N LEU A 130 -4.74 5.27 -21.73
CA LEU A 130 -5.70 5.28 -22.84
C LEU A 130 -5.66 3.96 -23.62
N LYS A 131 -4.46 3.45 -23.93
CA LYS A 131 -4.27 2.17 -24.61
C LYS A 131 -4.91 1.02 -23.83
N ILE A 132 -4.62 0.91 -22.54
CA ILE A 132 -5.13 -0.16 -21.67
C ILE A 132 -6.66 -0.04 -21.50
N ARG A 133 -7.20 1.18 -21.38
CA ARG A 133 -8.66 1.39 -21.34
C ARG A 133 -9.35 0.79 -22.57
N ASP A 134 -8.73 0.94 -23.74
CA ASP A 134 -9.28 0.47 -25.01
C ASP A 134 -9.03 -1.03 -25.25
N GLU A 135 -8.12 -1.65 -24.48
CA GLU A 135 -7.89 -3.09 -24.46
C GLU A 135 -9.04 -3.80 -23.72
N LYS A 136 -9.91 -4.50 -24.47
CA LYS A 136 -11.06 -5.28 -23.93
C LYS A 136 -10.62 -6.60 -23.27
N LYS A 137 -9.64 -6.55 -22.37
CA LYS A 137 -9.11 -7.71 -21.62
C LYS A 137 -8.73 -7.27 -20.20
N PRO A 138 -8.64 -8.20 -19.24
CA PRO A 138 -8.24 -7.84 -17.88
C PRO A 138 -6.75 -7.50 -17.81
N HIS A 139 -6.38 -6.61 -16.89
CA HIS A 139 -4.99 -6.24 -16.59
C HIS A 139 -4.73 -6.26 -15.08
N ILE A 140 -3.47 -6.49 -14.71
CA ILE A 140 -3.02 -6.39 -13.32
C ILE A 140 -2.03 -5.25 -13.20
N PHE A 141 -2.27 -4.35 -12.25
CA PHE A 141 -1.34 -3.29 -11.87
C PHE A 141 -0.69 -3.65 -10.53
N PHE A 142 0.62 -3.42 -10.41
CA PHE A 142 1.29 -3.57 -9.12
C PHE A 142 2.11 -2.34 -8.73
N THR A 143 2.20 -2.12 -7.41
CA THR A 143 2.92 -1.01 -6.81
C THR A 143 3.55 -1.40 -5.46
N ALA A 144 4.15 -0.43 -4.77
CA ALA A 144 4.75 -0.58 -3.45
C ALA A 144 4.22 0.48 -2.46
N HIS A 145 4.46 0.28 -1.17
CA HIS A 145 4.12 1.24 -0.11
C HIS A 145 5.09 2.43 -0.12
N MET A 146 5.06 3.22 -1.19
CA MET A 146 5.91 4.38 -1.41
C MET A 146 5.12 5.60 -1.89
N GLY A 147 5.73 6.79 -1.70
CA GLY A 147 5.13 8.07 -2.09
C GLY A 147 3.70 8.21 -1.59
N ASN A 148 2.79 8.54 -2.51
CA ASN A 148 1.35 8.40 -2.28
C ASN A 148 0.73 7.47 -3.32
N PHE A 149 0.84 6.16 -3.07
CA PHE A 149 0.28 5.10 -3.91
C PHE A 149 -1.26 5.14 -4.00
N GLU A 150 -1.96 5.88 -3.14
CA GLU A 150 -3.42 6.00 -3.17
C GLU A 150 -3.90 6.93 -4.28
N LEU A 151 -3.03 7.79 -4.84
CA LEU A 151 -3.36 8.61 -6.00
C LEU A 151 -3.36 7.81 -7.31
N LEU A 152 -2.79 6.59 -7.32
CA LEU A 152 -2.70 5.75 -8.52
C LEU A 152 -4.08 5.33 -9.05
N PRO A 153 -5.00 4.75 -8.24
CA PRO A 153 -6.36 4.45 -8.71
C PRO A 153 -7.16 5.70 -9.06
N VAL A 154 -6.87 6.85 -8.44
CA VAL A 154 -7.52 8.14 -8.76
C VAL A 154 -7.09 8.61 -10.15
N ALA A 155 -5.81 8.53 -10.46
CA ALA A 155 -5.29 8.84 -11.79
C ALA A 155 -5.84 7.91 -12.87
N ALA A 156 -5.92 6.61 -12.59
CA ALA A 156 -6.54 5.65 -13.51
C ALA A 156 -8.00 6.04 -13.82
N ALA A 157 -8.77 6.46 -12.81
CA ALA A 157 -10.14 6.90 -12.98
C ALA A 157 -10.28 8.16 -13.86
N THR A 158 -9.30 9.08 -13.85
CA THR A 158 -9.27 10.24 -14.77
C THR A 158 -9.19 9.83 -16.24
N PHE A 159 -8.70 8.63 -16.54
CA PHE A 159 -8.63 8.08 -17.89
C PHE A 159 -9.73 7.04 -18.16
N ASP A 160 -10.81 7.02 -17.37
CA ASP A 160 -11.88 6.00 -17.43
C ASP A 160 -11.38 4.56 -17.28
N LEU A 161 -10.20 4.36 -16.68
CA LEU A 161 -9.64 3.05 -16.45
C LEU A 161 -10.05 2.57 -15.05
N SER A 162 -11.07 1.72 -15.00
CA SER A 162 -11.54 1.12 -13.74
C SER A 162 -10.51 0.14 -13.19
N VAL A 163 -10.06 0.34 -11.95
CA VAL A 163 -9.11 -0.54 -11.25
C VAL A 163 -9.64 -0.87 -9.85
N SER A 164 -9.91 -2.15 -9.60
CA SER A 164 -10.25 -2.63 -8.26
C SER A 164 -8.99 -2.80 -7.41
N ALA A 165 -8.74 -1.86 -6.51
CA ALA A 165 -7.56 -1.88 -5.63
C ALA A 165 -7.80 -2.73 -4.37
N LEU A 166 -6.80 -3.52 -4.00
CA LEU A 166 -6.78 -4.20 -2.71
C LEU A 166 -6.59 -3.22 -1.56
N PHE A 167 -7.59 -3.12 -0.69
CA PHE A 167 -7.54 -2.27 0.50
C PHE A 167 -7.64 -3.08 1.79
N ARG A 168 -6.63 -2.98 2.66
CA ARG A 168 -6.73 -3.51 4.03
C ARG A 168 -7.33 -2.46 4.96
N ALA A 169 -8.59 -2.66 5.35
CA ALA A 169 -9.25 -1.82 6.33
C ALA A 169 -8.47 -1.77 7.66
N PRO A 170 -8.43 -0.62 8.36
CA PRO A 170 -7.90 -0.52 9.71
C PRO A 170 -8.57 -1.52 10.66
N ASN A 171 -7.82 -2.00 11.66
CA ASN A 171 -8.36 -2.90 12.67
C ASN A 171 -9.49 -2.25 13.50
N ASN A 172 -9.52 -0.92 13.58
CA ASN A 172 -10.57 -0.16 14.24
C ASN A 172 -11.78 -0.01 13.29
N PRO A 173 -12.94 -0.63 13.62
CA PRO A 173 -14.09 -0.67 12.71
C PRO A 173 -14.70 0.71 12.44
N TYR A 174 -14.66 1.64 13.40
CA TYR A 174 -15.19 2.99 13.22
C TYR A 174 -14.34 3.81 12.24
N LEU A 175 -13.02 3.66 12.31
CA LEU A 175 -12.10 4.27 11.34
C LEU A 175 -12.24 3.61 9.96
N ALA A 176 -12.43 2.29 9.92
CA ALA A 176 -12.67 1.58 8.66
C ALA A 176 -13.94 2.08 7.96
N GLU A 177 -15.04 2.26 8.69
CA GLU A 177 -16.30 2.78 8.15
C GLU A 177 -16.15 4.23 7.66
N TYR A 178 -15.51 5.09 8.45
CA TYR A 178 -15.25 6.48 8.08
C TYR A 178 -14.42 6.57 6.78
N ILE A 179 -13.34 5.78 6.69
CA ILE A 179 -12.49 5.73 5.50
C ILE A 179 -13.28 5.23 4.29
N PHE A 180 -14.07 4.16 4.45
CA PHE A 180 -14.85 3.60 3.35
C PHE A 180 -15.86 4.60 2.80
N LYS A 181 -16.63 5.27 3.68
CA LYS A 181 -17.59 6.32 3.29
C LYS A 181 -16.92 7.51 2.61
N THR A 182 -15.78 7.96 3.13
CA THR A 182 -15.05 9.10 2.56
C THR A 182 -14.39 8.76 1.21
N ARG A 183 -14.00 7.50 1.00
CA ARG A 183 -13.26 7.06 -0.20
C ARG A 183 -14.11 6.53 -1.34
N ALA A 184 -15.30 5.99 -1.06
CA ALA A 184 -16.19 5.48 -2.09
C ALA A 184 -16.52 6.54 -3.16
N ALA A 185 -16.50 7.82 -2.78
CA ALA A 185 -16.73 8.93 -3.68
C ALA A 185 -15.54 9.28 -4.60
N THR A 186 -14.33 8.78 -4.34
CA THR A 186 -13.09 9.27 -5.01
C THR A 186 -12.19 8.17 -5.57
N MET A 187 -12.32 6.90 -5.16
CA MET A 187 -11.34 5.85 -5.50
C MET A 187 -11.89 4.59 -6.18
N GLY A 188 -13.08 4.65 -6.78
CA GLY A 188 -13.69 3.50 -7.47
C GLY A 188 -14.01 2.33 -6.52
N GLU A 189 -14.16 1.12 -7.08
CA GLU A 189 -14.52 -0.09 -6.32
C GLU A 189 -13.33 -0.58 -5.45
N LEU A 190 -13.41 -0.37 -4.13
CA LEU A 190 -12.41 -0.86 -3.18
C LEU A 190 -12.71 -2.29 -2.73
N LEU A 191 -11.78 -3.21 -2.98
CA LEU A 191 -11.88 -4.59 -2.49
C LEU A 191 -11.27 -4.71 -1.09
N ALA A 192 -12.09 -5.05 -0.10
CA ALA A 192 -11.61 -5.27 1.26
C ALA A 192 -10.73 -6.54 1.34
N SER A 193 -9.47 -6.38 1.75
CA SER A 193 -8.52 -7.46 2.04
C SER A 193 -8.98 -8.25 3.28
N LYS A 194 -9.87 -9.21 3.07
CA LYS A 194 -10.31 -10.23 4.04
C LYS A 194 -10.00 -11.63 3.52
N ASN A 195 -10.35 -12.67 4.28
CA ASN A 195 -10.37 -14.05 3.76
C ASN A 195 -11.18 -14.07 2.46
N GLY A 196 -10.59 -14.58 1.37
CA GLY A 196 -11.21 -14.56 0.04
C GLY A 196 -10.75 -13.44 -0.91
N VAL A 197 -9.77 -12.61 -0.52
CA VAL A 197 -9.23 -11.53 -1.38
C VAL A 197 -8.77 -12.02 -2.76
N SER A 198 -8.16 -13.21 -2.83
CA SER A 198 -7.75 -13.83 -4.10
C SER A 198 -8.93 -14.20 -4.98
N PHE A 199 -10.04 -14.64 -4.37
CA PHE A 199 -11.27 -14.97 -5.09
C PHE A 199 -11.95 -13.69 -5.60
N ALA A 200 -12.02 -12.64 -4.79
CA ALA A 200 -12.56 -11.36 -5.22
C ALA A 200 -11.78 -10.77 -6.41
N MET A 201 -10.45 -10.80 -6.39
CA MET A 201 -9.64 -10.36 -7.53
C MET A 201 -9.84 -11.24 -8.77
N ALA A 202 -9.88 -12.56 -8.59
CA ALA A 202 -10.15 -13.48 -9.69
C ALA A 202 -11.50 -13.18 -10.36
N GLN A 203 -12.55 -12.91 -9.56
CA GLN A 203 -13.85 -12.51 -10.09
C GLN A 203 -13.82 -11.17 -10.85
N VAL A 204 -12.99 -10.21 -10.44
CA VAL A 204 -12.83 -8.95 -11.20
C VAL A 204 -12.16 -9.21 -12.54
N LEU A 205 -11.08 -9.99 -12.56
CA LEU A 205 -10.37 -10.36 -13.78
C LEU A 205 -11.23 -11.21 -14.73
N GLU A 206 -12.04 -12.11 -14.18
CA GLU A 206 -12.99 -12.94 -14.95
C GLU A 206 -14.05 -12.10 -15.68
N ARG A 207 -14.44 -10.95 -15.10
CA ARG A 207 -15.32 -9.97 -15.76
C ARG A 207 -14.60 -9.09 -16.79
N GLY A 208 -13.32 -9.34 -17.05
CA GLY A 208 -12.49 -8.54 -17.96
C GLY A 208 -12.09 -7.17 -17.40
N SER A 209 -12.22 -6.96 -16.08
CA SER A 209 -11.84 -5.70 -15.43
C SER A 209 -10.44 -5.79 -14.82
N ASN A 210 -9.94 -4.66 -14.29
CA ASN A 210 -8.56 -4.54 -13.83
C ASN A 210 -8.44 -4.58 -12.31
N VAL A 211 -7.30 -5.07 -11.82
CA VAL A 211 -7.00 -5.12 -10.39
C VAL A 211 -5.67 -4.46 -10.04
N GLY A 212 -5.59 -3.85 -8.87
CA GLY A 212 -4.37 -3.24 -8.33
C GLY A 212 -3.88 -3.93 -7.06
N ALA A 213 -2.57 -4.19 -6.95
CA ALA A 213 -1.97 -4.85 -5.79
C ALA A 213 -0.66 -4.20 -5.30
N LEU A 214 -0.50 -4.12 -3.98
CA LEU A 214 0.77 -3.81 -3.32
C LEU A 214 1.54 -5.11 -3.07
N VAL A 215 2.81 -5.19 -3.49
CA VAL A 215 3.54 -6.48 -3.58
C VAL A 215 4.83 -6.55 -2.75
N ASP A 216 5.18 -5.46 -2.09
CA ASP A 216 6.45 -5.21 -1.40
C ASP A 216 6.46 -5.65 0.08
N GLN A 217 5.37 -6.22 0.58
CA GLN A 217 5.27 -6.67 1.97
C GLN A 217 5.56 -8.15 2.14
N LYS A 218 6.10 -8.51 3.32
CA LYS A 218 6.22 -9.89 3.78
C LYS A 218 4.88 -10.63 3.64
N PHE A 219 4.94 -11.80 3.02
CA PHE A 219 3.84 -12.77 2.97
C PHE A 219 4.27 -14.09 3.61
N THR A 220 3.58 -14.52 4.67
CA THR A 220 3.89 -15.80 5.34
C THR A 220 3.58 -16.96 4.39
N ASN A 221 4.51 -17.92 4.27
CA ASN A 221 4.43 -19.02 3.30
C ASN A 221 4.34 -18.53 1.84
N GLY A 222 4.92 -17.35 1.57
CA GLY A 222 5.09 -16.83 0.22
C GLY A 222 6.20 -17.53 -0.54
N VAL A 223 6.41 -17.09 -1.78
CA VAL A 223 7.52 -17.55 -2.62
C VAL A 223 8.82 -16.94 -2.10
N LEU A 224 9.84 -17.78 -1.93
CA LEU A 224 11.19 -17.33 -1.59
C LEU A 224 11.76 -16.54 -2.76
N SER A 225 12.25 -15.34 -2.46
CA SER A 225 12.80 -14.38 -3.41
C SER A 225 13.83 -13.49 -2.70
N THR A 226 14.54 -12.65 -3.43
CA THR A 226 15.44 -11.64 -2.88
C THR A 226 14.87 -10.22 -3.02
N PHE A 227 15.21 -9.37 -2.06
CA PHE A 227 14.95 -7.94 -2.06
C PHE A 227 16.08 -7.25 -1.28
N PHE A 228 16.77 -6.31 -1.91
CA PHE A 228 18.08 -5.77 -1.51
C PHE A 228 19.13 -6.86 -1.31
N GLY A 229 19.19 -7.84 -2.23
CA GLY A 229 20.10 -8.99 -2.13
C GLY A 229 19.82 -9.97 -0.97
N ARG A 230 18.76 -9.73 -0.18
CA ARG A 230 18.44 -10.51 1.03
C ARG A 230 17.20 -11.35 0.80
N GLN A 231 17.20 -12.56 1.34
CA GLN A 231 16.05 -13.48 1.24
C GLN A 231 14.81 -12.93 1.92
N CYS A 232 13.66 -13.07 1.26
CA CYS A 232 12.35 -12.67 1.75
C CYS A 232 11.26 -13.63 1.23
N GLN A 233 10.04 -13.52 1.75
CA GLN A 233 8.87 -14.24 1.24
C GLN A 233 7.84 -13.26 0.72
N THR A 234 7.44 -13.46 -0.53
CA THR A 234 6.57 -12.53 -1.29
C THR A 234 5.32 -13.27 -1.75
N SER A 235 4.20 -12.54 -1.84
CA SER A 235 2.93 -13.13 -2.22
C SER A 235 2.99 -13.66 -3.67
N PRO A 236 2.60 -14.92 -3.95
CA PRO A 236 2.46 -15.42 -5.31
C PRO A 236 1.18 -14.93 -6.01
N LEU A 237 0.36 -14.10 -5.36
CA LEU A 237 -1.00 -13.79 -5.82
C LEU A 237 -1.04 -13.21 -7.23
N VAL A 238 -0.28 -12.13 -7.48
CA VAL A 238 -0.24 -11.48 -8.79
C VAL A 238 0.23 -12.44 -9.89
N PRO A 239 1.39 -13.12 -9.77
CA PRO A 239 1.81 -14.07 -10.81
C PRO A 239 0.84 -15.24 -11.01
N LYS A 240 0.19 -15.73 -9.95
CA LYS A 240 -0.82 -16.79 -10.09
C LYS A 240 -2.05 -16.32 -10.85
N LEU A 241 -2.53 -15.10 -10.58
CA LEU A 241 -3.65 -14.51 -11.32
C LEU A 241 -3.25 -14.22 -12.77
N ALA A 242 -2.07 -13.64 -13.00
CA ALA A 242 -1.55 -13.38 -14.35
C ALA A 242 -1.48 -14.67 -15.18
N ARG A 243 -1.04 -15.78 -14.58
CA ARG A 243 -1.03 -17.09 -15.23
C ARG A 243 -2.42 -17.66 -15.49
N GLN A 244 -3.35 -17.47 -14.55
CA GLN A 244 -4.71 -18.02 -14.65
C GLN A 244 -5.55 -17.31 -15.72
N PHE A 245 -5.41 -15.98 -15.82
CA PHE A 245 -6.20 -15.14 -16.71
C PHE A 245 -5.43 -14.71 -17.97
N GLU A 246 -4.18 -15.16 -18.12
CA GLU A 246 -3.27 -14.81 -19.21
C GLU A 246 -3.21 -13.29 -19.49
N CYS A 247 -3.18 -12.49 -18.41
CA CYS A 247 -3.24 -11.04 -18.49
C CYS A 247 -1.87 -10.36 -18.34
N ASP A 248 -1.76 -9.17 -18.91
CA ASP A 248 -0.58 -8.33 -18.81
C ASP A 248 -0.45 -7.74 -17.39
N VAL A 249 0.79 -7.59 -16.93
CA VAL A 249 1.13 -7.05 -15.60
C VAL A 249 1.92 -5.76 -15.77
N TYR A 250 1.35 -4.65 -15.30
CA TYR A 250 1.90 -3.31 -15.42
C TYR A 250 2.45 -2.79 -14.08
N PRO A 251 3.72 -2.35 -14.03
CA PRO A 251 4.25 -1.61 -12.90
C PRO A 251 3.66 -0.19 -12.89
N VAL A 252 3.21 0.26 -11.72
CA VAL A 252 2.74 1.62 -11.52
C VAL A 252 3.23 2.12 -10.15
N PHE A 253 3.76 3.35 -10.07
CA PHE A 253 4.28 3.87 -8.81
C PHE A 253 4.11 5.38 -8.70
N SER A 254 4.13 5.84 -7.44
CA SER A 254 3.97 7.24 -7.08
C SER A 254 5.19 7.70 -6.31
N VAL A 255 5.74 8.84 -6.73
CA VAL A 255 6.78 9.55 -5.98
C VAL A 255 6.28 10.94 -5.60
N ARG A 256 6.62 11.35 -4.38
CA ARG A 256 6.43 12.71 -3.91
C ARG A 256 7.53 13.60 -4.44
N LEU A 257 7.13 14.77 -4.89
CA LEU A 257 8.00 15.87 -5.30
C LEU A 257 7.96 17.00 -4.25
N PRO A 258 8.92 17.93 -4.28
CA PRO A 258 8.88 19.12 -3.43
C PRO A 258 7.56 19.89 -3.56
N GLY A 259 7.11 20.52 -2.46
CA GLY A 259 5.89 21.33 -2.45
C GLY A 259 4.57 20.54 -2.48
N ASN A 260 4.54 19.34 -1.88
CA ASN A 260 3.37 18.44 -1.87
C ASN A 260 2.80 18.15 -3.28
N ARG A 261 3.72 18.11 -4.25
CA ARG A 261 3.49 17.66 -5.62
C ARG A 261 3.77 16.16 -5.72
N PHE A 262 3.27 15.53 -6.78
CA PHE A 262 3.38 14.09 -6.99
C PHE A 262 3.69 13.82 -8.44
N ARG A 263 4.44 12.75 -8.70
CA ARG A 263 4.55 12.14 -10.01
C ARG A 263 4.06 10.71 -9.95
N LEU A 264 3.08 10.39 -10.77
CA LEU A 264 2.50 9.08 -10.92
C LEU A 264 2.98 8.52 -12.25
N THR A 265 3.62 7.36 -12.23
CA THR A 265 4.23 6.76 -13.41
C THR A 265 3.62 5.41 -13.65
N LEU A 266 2.97 5.24 -14.80
CA LEU A 266 2.60 3.94 -15.35
C LEU A 266 3.70 3.51 -16.32
N CYS A 267 4.37 2.39 -16.03
CA CYS A 267 5.36 1.80 -16.90
C CYS A 267 4.70 0.86 -17.91
N ASP A 268 5.42 0.52 -18.99
CA ASP A 268 4.98 -0.55 -19.89
C ASP A 268 4.94 -1.91 -19.16
N LYS A 269 4.20 -2.87 -19.72
CA LYS A 269 4.02 -4.18 -19.11
C LYS A 269 5.36 -4.91 -18.95
N LEU A 270 5.43 -5.73 -17.91
CA LEU A 270 6.56 -6.62 -17.72
C LEU A 270 6.57 -7.72 -18.79
N ASP A 271 7.77 -8.06 -19.28
CA ASP A 271 7.98 -9.33 -19.96
C ASP A 271 8.00 -10.46 -18.91
N LEU A 272 6.90 -11.20 -18.83
CA LEU A 272 6.69 -12.18 -17.77
C LEU A 272 7.46 -13.47 -18.08
N PRO A 273 8.41 -13.88 -17.21
CA PRO A 273 9.22 -15.07 -17.46
C PRO A 273 8.36 -16.33 -17.56
N ARG A 274 8.74 -17.22 -18.47
CA ARG A 274 8.08 -18.52 -18.71
C ARG A 274 9.02 -19.66 -18.36
N ASN A 275 8.46 -20.76 -17.86
CA ASN A 275 9.18 -21.98 -17.57
C ASN A 275 9.39 -22.83 -18.84
N ALA A 276 10.09 -23.96 -18.71
CA ALA A 276 10.37 -24.87 -19.83
C ALA A 276 9.11 -25.43 -20.53
N ALA A 277 7.95 -25.43 -19.85
CA ALA A 277 6.67 -25.83 -20.42
C ALA A 277 5.90 -24.67 -21.07
N GLY A 278 6.52 -23.49 -21.20
CA GLY A 278 5.91 -22.28 -21.78
C GLY A 278 4.89 -21.58 -20.87
N GLN A 279 4.66 -22.08 -19.65
CA GLN A 279 3.76 -21.47 -18.68
C GLN A 279 4.47 -20.34 -17.94
N LEU A 280 3.72 -19.33 -17.48
CA LEU A 280 4.27 -18.27 -16.63
C LEU A 280 4.95 -18.87 -15.38
N ASP A 281 6.21 -18.51 -15.17
CA ASP A 281 7.01 -18.91 -14.02
C ASP A 281 6.71 -18.01 -12.82
N VAL A 282 5.89 -18.51 -11.90
CA VAL A 282 5.45 -17.77 -10.72
C VAL A 282 6.63 -17.28 -9.88
N ALA A 283 7.70 -18.06 -9.73
CA ALA A 283 8.80 -17.69 -8.87
C ALA A 283 9.69 -16.63 -9.52
N ALA A 284 10.00 -16.80 -10.80
CA ALA A 284 10.76 -15.81 -11.57
C ALA A 284 9.99 -14.48 -11.69
N THR A 285 8.66 -14.52 -11.89
CA THR A 285 7.84 -13.31 -11.91
C THR A 285 7.82 -12.60 -10.56
N VAL A 286 7.75 -13.34 -9.44
CA VAL A 286 7.87 -12.73 -8.10
C VAL A 286 9.20 -12.01 -7.95
N GLN A 287 10.31 -12.60 -8.42
CA GLN A 287 11.62 -11.96 -8.36
C GLN A 287 11.66 -10.69 -9.22
N LEU A 288 11.18 -10.76 -10.46
CA LEU A 288 11.12 -9.60 -11.37
C LEU A 288 10.33 -8.43 -10.75
N MET A 289 9.21 -8.72 -10.10
CA MET A 289 8.41 -7.70 -9.42
C MET A 289 9.15 -7.11 -8.21
N ASN A 290 9.86 -7.93 -7.43
CA ASN A 290 10.71 -7.42 -6.35
C ASN A 290 11.83 -6.52 -6.88
N ASP A 291 12.51 -6.92 -7.95
CA ASP A 291 13.62 -6.17 -8.56
C ASP A 291 13.12 -4.82 -9.10
N THR A 292 11.92 -4.82 -9.69
CA THR A 292 11.25 -3.60 -10.15
C THR A 292 10.99 -2.64 -8.99
N VAL A 293 10.41 -3.13 -7.89
CA VAL A 293 10.19 -2.32 -6.68
C VAL A 293 11.51 -1.86 -6.07
N GLU A 294 12.52 -2.74 -6.04
CA GLU A 294 13.83 -2.44 -5.48
C GLU A 294 14.47 -1.25 -6.21
N GLY A 295 14.37 -1.20 -7.55
CA GLY A 295 14.79 -0.04 -8.33
C GLY A 295 14.16 1.26 -7.84
N TRP A 296 12.83 1.29 -7.68
CA TRP A 296 12.12 2.48 -7.21
C TRP A 296 12.55 2.90 -5.79
N VAL A 297 12.76 1.92 -4.91
CA VAL A 297 13.21 2.19 -3.52
C VAL A 297 14.67 2.66 -3.50
N ARG A 298 15.50 2.24 -4.45
CA ARG A 298 16.89 2.72 -4.57
C ARG A 298 16.95 4.15 -5.09
N ASP A 299 16.04 4.53 -5.98
CA ASP A 299 15.96 5.90 -6.51
C ASP A 299 15.56 6.91 -5.43
N ASP A 300 14.59 6.58 -4.58
CA ASP A 300 14.23 7.41 -3.42
C ASP A 300 13.92 6.57 -2.17
N PRO A 301 14.96 6.18 -1.40
CA PRO A 301 14.79 5.34 -0.22
C PRO A 301 13.99 6.03 0.88
N GLY A 302 13.94 7.36 0.90
CA GLY A 302 13.18 8.12 1.89
C GLY A 302 11.66 7.99 1.73
N GLN A 303 11.17 7.42 0.62
CA GLN A 303 9.73 7.33 0.37
C GLN A 303 9.14 5.96 0.64
N TRP A 304 9.93 4.92 0.86
CA TRP A 304 9.43 3.56 1.09
C TRP A 304 9.21 3.23 2.57
N MET A 305 8.22 2.39 2.88
CA MET A 305 7.81 2.03 4.23
C MET A 305 8.77 1.03 4.93
N TRP A 306 9.96 1.47 5.34
CA TRP A 306 11.00 0.64 5.98
C TRP A 306 10.61 -0.02 7.30
N PHE A 307 9.60 0.46 8.02
CA PHE A 307 9.23 -0.12 9.33
C PHE A 307 8.44 -1.44 9.26
N HIS A 308 8.22 -1.98 8.06
CA HIS A 308 7.68 -3.32 7.88
C HIS A 308 8.74 -4.39 8.14
N LYS A 309 8.32 -5.53 8.68
CA LYS A 309 9.21 -6.65 9.00
C LYS A 309 9.47 -7.52 7.77
N ARG A 310 9.89 -6.89 6.66
CA ARG A 310 10.01 -7.49 5.31
C ARG A 310 10.87 -8.76 5.29
N TRP A 311 12.02 -8.73 5.95
CA TRP A 311 12.97 -9.85 5.99
C TRP A 311 12.83 -10.76 7.23
N GLN A 312 11.92 -10.46 8.17
CA GLN A 312 11.70 -11.36 9.31
C GLN A 312 10.84 -12.55 8.87
N ILE A 313 11.42 -13.51 8.17
CA ILE A 313 10.76 -14.75 7.77
C ILE A 313 10.38 -15.52 9.04
N ARG A 314 9.11 -15.94 9.15
CA ARG A 314 8.63 -16.79 10.26
C ARG A 314 7.97 -18.04 9.67
N GLY A 315 8.58 -19.21 9.91
CA GLY A 315 8.11 -20.58 9.57
C GLY A 315 8.87 -21.22 8.39
N ARG A 316 9.24 -22.52 8.36
CA ARG A 316 9.24 -23.63 9.33
C ARG A 316 10.70 -23.83 9.82
N THR A 317 10.96 -23.92 11.12
CA THR A 317 12.07 -24.78 11.56
C THR A 317 11.75 -26.16 10.99
N ARG A 318 12.74 -26.77 10.33
CA ARG A 318 12.63 -28.05 9.61
C ARG A 318 11.71 -29.06 10.30
#